data_AF-G7M971-F1
#
_entry.id   AF-G7M971-F1
#
_cell.length_a   1.000
_cell.length_b   1.000
_cell.length_c   1.000
_cell.angle_alpha   90.00
_cell.angle_beta   90.00
_cell.angle_gamma   90.00
#
_symmetry.space_group_name_H-M   'P 1'
#
loop_
_entity.id
_entity.type
_entity.pdbx_description
1 polymer ?
#
loop_
_entity_poly.entity_id
_entity_poly.type
_entity_poly.pdbx_seq_one_letter_code
_entity_poly.pdbx_strand_id
1 'polypeptide(L)'
;MNIKRLLVFFLIILFISFKIPQAQPLPIATTYTQGIYDISLYSGKYITAKLITPDNRLTISIINSNGEQKVFLRFINPNEIVKLGPIQEGDTVAIVGSGEISFSPFQ
;
A
#
# COMPACT_ATOMS: atom_id res chain seq x y z
N MET A 1 34.03 -29.03 -33.74
CA MET A 1 32.57 -28.78 -33.66
C MET A 1 32.20 -27.81 -34.76
N ASN A 2 31.15 -28.08 -35.54
CA ASN A 2 30.78 -27.25 -36.71
C ASN A 2 30.37 -25.84 -36.24
N ILE A 3 30.89 -24.77 -36.86
CA ILE A 3 30.75 -23.38 -36.36
C ILE A 3 29.28 -22.96 -36.17
N LYS A 4 28.40 -23.47 -37.04
CA LYS A 4 26.94 -23.29 -36.95
C LYS A 4 26.36 -23.84 -35.66
N ARG A 5 26.87 -24.98 -35.19
CA ARG A 5 26.43 -25.63 -33.95
C ARG A 5 26.88 -24.83 -32.73
N LEU A 6 28.09 -24.27 -32.76
CA LEU A 6 28.60 -23.40 -31.70
C LEU A 6 27.78 -22.09 -31.60
N LEU A 7 27.40 -21.52 -32.73
CA LEU A 7 26.58 -20.30 -32.77
C LEU A 7 25.18 -20.52 -32.18
N VAL A 8 24.56 -21.69 -32.42
CA VAL A 8 23.28 -22.07 -31.81
C VAL A 8 23.40 -22.21 -30.29
N PHE A 9 24.45 -22.89 -29.80
CA PHE A 9 24.69 -23.01 -28.36
C PHE A 9 24.92 -21.65 -27.70
N PHE A 10 25.67 -20.77 -28.36
CA PHE A 10 25.90 -19.40 -27.88
C PHE A 10 24.59 -18.60 -27.77
N LEU A 11 23.71 -18.71 -28.77
CA LEU A 11 22.41 -18.03 -28.75
C LEU A 11 21.53 -18.52 -27.59
N ILE A 12 21.47 -19.83 -27.35
CA ILE A 12 20.68 -20.42 -26.26
C ILE A 12 21.18 -19.94 -24.89
N ILE A 13 22.50 -19.89 -24.68
CA ILE A 13 23.10 -19.40 -23.43
C ILE A 13 22.78 -17.93 -23.19
N LEU A 14 22.72 -17.12 -24.25
CA LEU A 14 22.39 -15.71 -24.16
C LEU A 14 20.98 -15.51 -23.58
N PHE A 15 19.98 -16.27 -24.07
CA PHE A 15 18.59 -16.15 -23.61
C PHE A 15 18.34 -16.68 -22.19
N ILE A 16 19.12 -17.66 -21.72
CA ILE A 16 18.98 -18.21 -20.36
C ILE A 16 19.64 -17.29 -19.31
N SER A 17 20.63 -16.48 -19.72
CA SER A 17 21.42 -15.64 -18.80
C SER A 17 20.70 -14.36 -18.34
N PHE A 18 19.61 -13.96 -18.99
CA PHE A 18 18.86 -12.77 -18.59
C PHE A 18 17.88 -13.10 -17.47
N LYS A 19 18.22 -12.71 -16.23
CA LYS A 19 17.22 -12.58 -15.17
C LYS A 19 16.33 -11.39 -15.49
N ILE A 20 15.06 -11.63 -15.82
CA ILE A 20 14.06 -10.55 -15.92
C ILE A 20 13.98 -9.91 -14.53
N PRO A 21 14.26 -8.59 -14.37
CA PRO A 21 14.04 -7.91 -13.11
C PRO A 21 12.58 -8.06 -12.74
N GLN A 22 12.30 -8.75 -11.64
CA GLN A 22 10.94 -8.82 -11.11
C GLN A 22 10.55 -7.38 -10.75
N ALA A 23 9.37 -6.94 -11.19
CA ALA A 23 8.86 -5.62 -10.87
C ALA A 23 8.92 -5.43 -9.34
N GLN A 24 9.64 -4.41 -8.89
CA GLN A 24 9.65 -4.07 -7.48
C GLN A 24 8.24 -3.60 -7.10
N PRO A 25 7.68 -4.07 -5.97
CA PRO A 25 6.39 -3.56 -5.51
C PRO A 25 6.49 -2.05 -5.37
N LEU A 26 5.43 -1.33 -5.78
CA LEU A 26 5.36 0.11 -5.61
C LEU A 26 5.64 0.45 -4.14
N PRO A 27 6.48 1.47 -3.86
CA PRO A 27 6.74 1.86 -2.48
C PRO A 27 5.42 2.25 -1.82
N ILE A 28 5.04 1.51 -0.80
CA ILE A 28 3.84 1.78 -0.02
C ILE A 28 4.21 2.88 0.97
N ALA A 29 3.56 4.03 0.87
CA ALA A 29 3.68 5.05 1.89
C ALA A 29 3.22 4.44 3.23
N THR A 30 4.07 4.49 4.24
CA THR A 30 3.70 4.02 5.59
C THR A 30 3.08 5.12 6.42
N THR A 31 3.20 6.39 5.99
CA THR A 31 2.69 7.58 6.66
C THR A 31 1.96 8.46 5.65
N TYR A 32 0.80 8.97 6.06
CA TYR A 32 -0.11 9.76 5.25
C TYR A 32 -0.49 11.04 5.98
N THR A 33 -0.67 12.11 5.21
CA THR A 33 -1.13 13.42 5.67
C THR A 33 -2.56 13.66 5.20
N GLN A 34 -3.07 14.88 5.31
CA GLN A 34 -4.37 15.26 4.76
C GLN A 34 -4.45 14.98 3.26
N GLY A 35 -5.52 14.31 2.84
CA GLY A 35 -5.74 13.99 1.44
C GLY A 35 -6.75 12.87 1.23
N ILE A 36 -6.89 12.46 -0.03
CA ILE A 36 -7.70 11.33 -0.46
C ILE A 36 -6.75 10.32 -1.10
N TYR A 37 -6.76 9.09 -0.61
CA TYR A 37 -5.82 8.05 -1.02
C TYR A 37 -6.54 6.75 -1.38
N ASP A 38 -6.07 6.11 -2.44
CA ASP A 38 -6.39 4.73 -2.74
C ASP A 38 -5.64 3.81 -1.77
N ILE A 39 -6.38 2.96 -1.06
CA ILE A 39 -5.84 1.98 -0.10
C ILE A 39 -6.04 0.54 -0.56
N SER A 40 -6.37 0.32 -1.84
CA SER A 40 -6.55 -1.00 -2.45
C SER A 40 -5.32 -1.91 -2.32
N LEU A 41 -4.13 -1.34 -2.12
CA LEU A 41 -2.90 -2.07 -1.78
C LEU A 41 -3.03 -2.95 -0.52
N TYR A 42 -3.98 -2.63 0.36
CA TYR A 42 -4.29 -3.40 1.57
C TYR A 42 -5.52 -4.32 1.41
N SER A 43 -6.02 -4.51 0.17
CA SER A 43 -7.21 -5.33 -0.11
C SER A 43 -7.12 -6.73 0.50
N GLY A 44 -8.23 -7.18 1.08
CA GLY A 44 -8.35 -8.46 1.77
C GLY A 44 -7.73 -8.47 3.17
N LYS A 45 -7.19 -7.34 3.65
CA LYS A 45 -6.57 -7.22 4.97
C LYS A 45 -7.31 -6.22 5.85
N TYR A 46 -7.17 -6.41 7.16
CA TYR A 46 -7.34 -5.31 8.09
C TYR A 46 -6.03 -4.52 8.15
N ILE A 47 -6.15 -3.21 8.32
CA ILE A 47 -5.00 -2.33 8.52
C ILE A 47 -5.02 -1.76 9.92
N THR A 48 -3.85 -1.50 10.44
CA THR A 48 -3.64 -0.77 11.68
C THR A 48 -3.36 0.69 11.33
N ALA A 49 -4.11 1.60 11.93
CA ALA A 49 -3.92 3.04 11.84
C ALA A 49 -3.37 3.58 13.16
N LYS A 50 -2.28 4.35 13.08
CA LYS A 50 -1.65 4.97 14.25
C LYS A 50 -1.41 6.45 14.02
N LEU A 51 -1.88 7.31 14.93
CA LEU A 51 -1.53 8.73 14.93
C LEU A 51 -0.06 8.90 15.35
N ILE A 52 0.75 9.49 14.48
CA ILE A 52 2.21 9.64 14.68
C ILE A 52 2.58 11.00 15.26
N THR A 53 1.88 12.06 14.85
CA THR A 53 2.13 13.42 15.36
C THR A 53 1.43 13.66 16.70
N PRO A 54 2.16 14.02 17.76
CA PRO A 54 1.57 14.56 18.99
C PRO A 54 0.77 15.83 18.71
N ASP A 55 -0.29 16.04 19.50
CA ASP A 55 -1.11 17.26 19.57
C ASP A 55 -1.87 17.67 18.29
N ASN A 56 -1.59 17.04 17.15
CA ASN A 56 -2.33 17.24 15.90
C ASN A 56 -3.43 16.19 15.74
N ARG A 57 -4.66 16.65 15.56
CA ARG A 57 -5.83 15.79 15.37
C ARG A 57 -6.06 15.53 13.89
N LEU A 58 -6.57 14.34 13.59
CA LEU A 58 -7.05 14.01 12.25
C LEU A 58 -8.31 13.14 12.34
N THR A 59 -9.08 13.16 11.26
CA THR A 59 -10.24 12.31 11.06
C THR A 59 -10.02 11.46 9.82
N ILE A 60 -10.37 10.19 9.91
CA ILE A 60 -10.33 9.23 8.82
C ILE A 60 -11.76 8.86 8.46
N SER A 61 -12.05 8.89 7.16
CA SER A 61 -13.25 8.29 6.58
C SER A 61 -12.85 7.26 5.54
N ILE A 62 -13.38 6.04 5.62
CA ILE A 62 -13.23 5.03 4.55
C ILE A 62 -14.54 4.97 3.78
N ILE A 63 -14.45 5.12 2.47
CA ILE A 63 -15.56 5.09 1.54
C ILE A 63 -15.34 3.90 0.62
N ASN A 64 -16.34 3.05 0.45
CA ASN A 64 -16.22 1.89 -0.44
C ASN A 64 -16.41 2.28 -1.91
N SER A 65 -16.17 1.31 -2.80
CA SER A 65 -16.32 1.47 -4.24
C SER A 65 -17.75 1.84 -4.69
N ASN A 66 -18.77 1.59 -3.87
CA ASN A 66 -20.15 2.01 -4.11
C ASN A 66 -20.45 3.43 -3.62
N GLY A 67 -19.47 4.12 -3.01
CA GLY A 67 -19.63 5.45 -2.44
C GLY A 67 -20.20 5.48 -1.02
N GLU A 68 -20.31 4.33 -0.35
CA GLU A 68 -20.83 4.24 1.02
C GLU A 68 -19.71 4.43 2.05
N GLN A 69 -20.00 5.20 3.10
CA GLN A 69 -19.07 5.38 4.21
C GLN A 69 -19.05 4.15 5.12
N LYS A 70 -17.92 3.44 5.16
CA LYS A 70 -17.70 2.26 6.02
C LYS A 70 -17.18 2.62 7.40
N VAL A 71 -16.33 3.64 7.48
CA VAL A 71 -15.64 4.03 8.71
C VAL A 71 -15.63 5.54 8.83
N PHE A 72 -15.83 6.03 10.04
CA PHE A 72 -15.60 7.43 10.43
C PHE A 72 -14.99 7.46 11.82
N LEU A 73 -13.72 7.86 11.92
CA LEU A 73 -12.97 7.82 13.17
C LEU A 73 -12.14 9.09 13.33
N ARG A 74 -12.16 9.63 14.55
CA ARG A 74 -11.35 10.78 14.93
C ARG A 74 -10.23 10.33 15.85
N PHE A 75 -9.00 10.64 15.46
CA PHE A 75 -7.81 10.39 16.27
C PHE A 75 -7.51 11.65 17.10
N ILE A 76 -7.44 11.46 18.42
CA ILE A 76 -7.23 12.54 19.38
C ILE A 76 -5.91 12.36 20.13
N ASN A 77 -5.58 11.12 20.51
CA ASN A 77 -4.42 10.81 21.32
C ASN A 77 -3.26 10.31 20.45
N PRO A 78 -2.04 10.82 20.64
CA PRO A 78 -0.88 10.23 19.98
C PRO A 78 -0.70 8.78 20.44
N ASN A 79 -0.25 7.92 19.53
CA ASN A 79 -0.09 6.48 19.74
C ASN A 79 -1.38 5.66 19.91
N GLU A 80 -2.56 6.24 19.67
CA GLU A 80 -3.77 5.44 19.53
C GLU A 80 -3.62 4.53 18.30
N ILE A 81 -3.77 3.22 18.52
CA ILE A 81 -3.67 2.18 17.49
C ILE A 81 -5.09 1.65 17.25
N VAL A 82 -5.61 1.85 16.04
CA VAL A 82 -6.97 1.44 15.67
C VAL A 82 -6.94 0.49 14.49
N LYS A 83 -7.72 -0.59 14.59
CA LYS A 83 -7.93 -1.53 13.49
C LYS A 83 -8.99 -0.99 12.53
N LEU A 84 -8.67 -0.87 11.25
CA LEU A 84 -9.57 -0.45 10.17
C LEU A 84 -9.79 -1.60 9.18
N GLY A 85 -11.00 -1.68 8.63
CA GLY A 85 -11.36 -2.62 7.58
C GLY A 85 -12.43 -3.65 7.97
N PRO A 86 -12.60 -4.71 7.17
CA PRO A 86 -11.69 -5.16 6.11
C PRO A 86 -11.64 -4.18 4.93
N ILE A 87 -10.44 -3.97 4.37
CA ILE A 87 -10.25 -3.14 3.18
C ILE A 87 -10.55 -3.98 1.95
N GLN A 88 -11.35 -3.42 1.05
CA GLN A 88 -11.69 -4.02 -0.23
C GLN A 88 -11.06 -3.22 -1.37
N GLU A 89 -10.96 -3.85 -2.54
CA GLU A 89 -10.50 -3.18 -3.74
C GLU A 89 -11.47 -2.03 -4.10
N GLY A 90 -10.90 -0.86 -4.41
CA GLY A 90 -11.67 0.36 -4.66
C GLY A 90 -12.10 1.12 -3.40
N ASP A 91 -11.80 0.63 -2.20
CA ASP A 91 -11.95 1.42 -0.98
C ASP A 91 -10.99 2.62 -1.01
N THR A 92 -11.52 3.80 -0.73
CA THR A 92 -10.77 5.05 -0.66
C THR A 92 -10.76 5.58 0.77
N VAL A 93 -9.64 6.12 1.22
CA VAL A 93 -9.54 6.79 2.51
C VAL A 93 -9.44 8.30 2.32
N ALA A 94 -10.27 9.04 3.05
CA ALA A 94 -10.15 10.49 3.20
C ALA A 94 -9.58 10.79 4.58
N ILE A 95 -8.51 11.57 4.62
CA ILE A 95 -7.83 12.03 5.84
C ILE A 95 -8.00 13.54 5.90
N VAL A 96 -8.54 14.04 7.01
CA VAL A 96 -8.78 15.47 7.22
C VAL A 96 -8.19 15.91 8.56
N GLY A 97 -7.37 16.95 8.55
CA GLY A 97 -6.67 17.49 9.73
C GLY A 97 -5.16 17.61 9.53
N SER A 98 -4.48 18.25 10.49
CA SER A 98 -3.05 18.54 10.43
C SER A 98 -2.15 17.39 10.92
N GLY A 99 -2.74 16.29 11.39
CA GLY A 99 -1.98 15.15 11.90
C GLY A 99 -1.48 14.21 10.80
N GLU A 100 -0.50 13.39 11.16
CA GLU A 100 0.03 12.31 10.31
C GLU A 100 -0.42 10.94 10.85
N ILE A 101 -0.98 10.10 9.97
CA ILE A 101 -1.38 8.73 10.30
C ILE A 101 -0.42 7.75 9.62
N SER A 102 0.00 6.72 10.35
CA SER A 102 0.66 5.56 9.76
C SER A 102 -0.30 4.42 9.53
N PHE A 103 -0.20 3.78 8.36
CA PHE A 103 -0.91 2.53 8.06
C PHE A 103 0.06 1.35 7.93
N SER A 104 -0.27 0.24 8.59
CA SER A 104 0.46 -1.02 8.49
C SER A 104 -0.51 -2.20 8.42
N PRO A 105 -0.11 -3.35 7.86
CA PRO A 105 -0.91 -4.57 7.96
C PRO A 105 -1.21 -4.92 9.43
N PHE A 106 -2.44 -5.30 9.74
CA PHE A 106 -2.79 -5.81 11.07
C PHE A 106 -2.03 -7.13 11.32
N GLN A 107 -1.25 -7.19 12.40
CA GLN A 107 -0.55 -8.41 12.85
C GLN A 107 -1.47 -9.31 13.66
#